data_AF-A0A2H9MVG2-F1
#
_entry.id   AF-A0A2H9MVG2-F1
#
_cell.length_a   1.000
_cell.length_b   1.000
_cell.length_c   1.000
_cell.angle_alpha   90.00
_cell.angle_beta   90.00
_cell.angle_gamma   90.00
#
_symmetry.space_group_name_H-M   'P 1'
#
loop_
_entity.id
_entity.type
_entity.pdbx_description
1 polymer ?
#
loop_
_entity_poly.entity_id
_entity_poly.type
_entity_poly.pdbx_seq_one_letter_code
_entity_poly.pdbx_strand_id
1 'polypeptide(L)'
;INTKVALIKYHPGYDPSILEKIIEMNYSGIIFEGTGLGHIGKIMYENVKKANEKGIFLGMTSQCIDGRVRMTVYESGRDLLDLGIVSLENMIPEVALVKAMWALGNSETLEDM
;
A
#
# COMPACT_ATOMS: atom_id res chain seq x y z
N ILE A 1 -18.62 1.69 5.09
CA ILE A 1 -17.42 1.66 4.20
C ILE A 1 -16.76 3.03 4.21
N ASN A 2 -15.44 3.08 4.17
CA ASN A 2 -14.66 4.31 3.98
C ASN A 2 -14.21 4.38 2.51
N THR A 3 -14.60 5.43 1.78
CA THR A 3 -14.27 5.59 0.35
C THR A 3 -12.93 6.29 0.11
N LYS A 4 -12.25 6.75 1.17
CA LYS A 4 -10.94 7.40 1.11
C LYS A 4 -9.82 6.36 1.13
N VAL A 5 -9.84 5.45 0.17
CA VAL A 5 -8.80 4.44 -0.06
C VAL A 5 -8.33 4.53 -1.51
N ALA A 6 -7.02 4.63 -1.72
CA ALA A 6 -6.43 4.72 -3.05
C ALA A 6 -5.91 3.35 -3.50
N LEU A 7 -6.04 3.06 -4.80
CA LEU A 7 -5.32 1.96 -5.46
C LEU A 7 -4.26 2.56 -6.38
N ILE A 8 -2.99 2.26 -6.12
CA ILE A 8 -1.84 2.80 -6.84
C ILE A 8 -1.16 1.66 -7.60
N LYS A 9 -1.28 1.70 -8.93
CA LYS A 9 -0.48 0.85 -9.81
C LYS A 9 0.89 1.46 -10.01
N TYR A 10 1.91 0.82 -9.42
CA TYR A 10 3.28 1.30 -9.53
C TYR A 10 3.86 1.00 -10.93
N HIS A 11 4.77 1.83 -11.42
CA HIS A 11 5.57 1.52 -12.61
C HIS A 11 6.87 2.31 -12.57
N PRO A 12 7.91 1.91 -13.33
CA PRO A 12 9.09 2.74 -13.51
C PRO A 12 8.71 4.14 -14.02
N GLY A 13 9.27 5.18 -13.39
CA GLY A 13 8.92 6.57 -13.69
C GLY A 13 7.62 7.06 -13.05
N TYR A 14 7.05 6.34 -12.08
CA TYR A 14 5.92 6.83 -11.29
C TYR A 14 6.27 8.17 -10.65
N ASP A 15 5.37 9.15 -10.80
CA ASP A 15 5.52 10.48 -10.22
C ASP A 15 5.18 10.45 -8.71
N PRO A 16 6.16 10.59 -7.81
CA PRO A 16 5.92 10.54 -6.37
C PRO A 16 5.00 11.67 -5.88
N SER A 17 4.85 12.77 -6.62
CA SER A 17 3.95 13.86 -6.25
C SER A 17 2.47 13.46 -6.25
N ILE A 18 2.11 12.40 -6.99
CA ILE A 18 0.75 11.84 -6.97
C ILE A 18 0.45 11.24 -5.60
N LEU A 19 1.39 10.45 -5.06
CA LEU A 19 1.25 9.88 -3.72
C LEU A 19 1.26 10.97 -2.65
N GLU A 20 2.10 11.99 -2.79
CA GLU A 20 2.11 13.13 -1.87
C GLU A 20 0.74 13.84 -1.83
N LYS A 21 0.12 14.10 -2.98
CA LYS A 21 -1.24 14.68 -3.04
C LYS A 21 -2.29 13.77 -2.39
N ILE A 22 -2.21 12.46 -2.56
CA ILE A 22 -3.12 11.51 -1.91
C ILE A 22 -3.01 11.61 -0.38
N ILE A 23 -1.78 11.71 0.13
CA ILE A 23 -1.49 11.88 1.55
C ILE A 23 -2.03 13.22 2.07
N GLU A 24 -1.88 14.31 1.31
CA GLU A 24 -2.42 15.64 1.64
C GLU A 24 -3.96 15.68 1.63
N MET A 25 -4.60 14.87 0.79
CA MET A 25 -6.06 14.74 0.70
C MET A 25 -6.67 13.92 1.84
N ASN A 26 -5.89 13.55 2.86
CA ASN A 26 -6.28 12.76 4.03
C ASN A 26 -6.96 11.44 3.65
N TYR A 27 -6.36 10.69 2.74
CA TYR A 27 -6.76 9.30 2.51
C TYR A 27 -6.47 8.45 3.74
N SER A 28 -7.38 7.52 4.07
CA SER A 28 -7.24 6.63 5.22
C SER A 28 -6.48 5.34 4.89
N GLY A 29 -6.39 4.99 3.60
CA GLY A 29 -5.65 3.82 3.17
C GLY A 29 -5.12 3.91 1.73
N ILE A 30 -4.05 3.18 1.46
CA ILE A 30 -3.39 3.11 0.15
C ILE A 30 -3.01 1.66 -0.10
N ILE A 31 -3.50 1.12 -1.21
CA ILE A 31 -3.14 -0.20 -1.73
C ILE A 31 -2.17 -0.01 -2.89
N PHE A 32 -0.98 -0.58 -2.78
CA PHE A 32 0.02 -0.59 -3.83
C PHE A 32 -0.11 -1.88 -4.63
N GLU A 33 -0.40 -1.75 -5.93
CA GLU A 33 -0.21 -2.81 -6.91
C GLU A 33 1.26 -2.75 -7.38
N GLY A 34 2.13 -3.40 -6.61
CA GLY A 34 3.58 -3.40 -6.78
C GLY A 34 4.10 -4.46 -7.77
N THR A 35 5.39 -4.44 -8.07
CA THR A 35 5.99 -5.38 -9.04
C THR A 35 6.40 -6.70 -8.39
N GLY A 36 6.23 -7.81 -9.13
CA GLY A 36 6.74 -9.13 -8.75
C GLY A 36 6.29 -9.57 -7.35
N LEU A 37 7.23 -9.77 -6.43
CA LEU A 37 6.95 -10.20 -5.05
C LEU A 37 6.48 -9.06 -4.12
N GLY A 38 6.08 -7.90 -4.66
CA GLY A 38 5.57 -6.76 -3.88
C GLY A 38 6.63 -5.69 -3.66
N HIS A 39 6.99 -4.97 -4.72
CA HIS A 39 7.96 -3.87 -4.64
C HIS A 39 7.46 -2.59 -5.30
N ILE A 40 7.95 -1.47 -4.77
CA ILE A 40 7.92 -0.15 -5.40
C ILE A 40 9.34 0.44 -5.35
N GLY A 41 9.60 1.47 -6.16
CA GLY A 41 10.93 2.08 -6.24
C GLY A 41 11.24 2.96 -5.03
N LYS A 42 12.53 3.10 -4.71
CA LYS A 42 13.04 3.94 -3.60
C LYS A 42 12.58 5.39 -3.65
N ILE A 43 12.22 5.90 -4.84
CA ILE A 43 11.62 7.23 -5.02
C ILE A 43 10.31 7.42 -4.22
N MET A 44 9.62 6.32 -3.89
CA MET A 44 8.38 6.34 -3.12
C MET A 44 8.59 6.29 -1.60
N TYR A 45 9.78 5.92 -1.12
CA TYR A 45 9.99 5.52 0.28
C TYR A 45 9.72 6.66 1.26
N GLU A 46 10.16 7.89 0.93
CA GLU A 46 9.89 9.06 1.77
C GLU A 46 8.38 9.32 1.90
N ASN A 47 7.61 9.13 0.84
CA ASN A 47 6.17 9.29 0.88
C ASN A 47 5.46 8.14 1.62
N VAL A 48 5.96 6.91 1.49
CA VAL A 48 5.49 5.77 2.31
C VAL A 48 5.71 6.06 3.79
N LYS A 49 6.91 6.51 4.16
CA LYS A 49 7.24 6.88 5.53
C LYS A 49 6.31 7.96 6.06
N LYS A 50 6.14 9.07 5.32
CA LYS A 50 5.20 10.15 5.66
C LYS A 50 3.76 9.65 5.83
N ALA A 51 3.32 8.72 4.98
CA ALA A 51 1.97 8.17 5.04
C ALA A 51 1.78 7.31 6.30
N ASN A 52 2.76 6.47 6.63
CA ASN A 52 2.75 5.66 7.85
C ASN A 52 2.76 6.54 9.11
N GLU A 53 3.60 7.58 9.17
CA GLU A 53 3.63 8.54 10.28
C GLU A 53 2.30 9.28 10.48
N LYS A 54 1.49 9.42 9.42
CA LYS A 54 0.14 9.99 9.47
C LYS A 54 -0.96 8.97 9.82
N GLY A 55 -0.62 7.72 10.08
CA GLY A 55 -1.58 6.66 10.38
C GLY A 55 -2.45 6.27 9.19
N ILE A 56 -1.93 6.40 7.96
CA ILE A 56 -2.60 5.90 6.76
C ILE A 56 -2.28 4.41 6.63
N PHE A 57 -3.30 3.56 6.42
CA PHE A 57 -3.06 2.15 6.16
C PHE A 57 -2.33 1.94 4.83
N LEU A 58 -1.25 1.16 4.81
CA LEU A 58 -0.46 0.89 3.60
C LEU A 58 -0.45 -0.62 3.33
N GLY A 59 -1.07 -1.06 2.23
CA GLY A 59 -1.11 -2.47 1.83
C GLY A 59 -0.37 -2.73 0.53
N MET A 60 0.31 -3.88 0.40
CA MET A 60 0.99 -4.31 -0.82
C MET A 60 0.33 -5.53 -1.46
N THR A 61 -0.04 -5.39 -2.73
CA THR A 61 -0.39 -6.48 -3.65
C THR A 61 0.60 -6.54 -4.81
N SER A 62 0.38 -7.48 -5.74
CA SER A 62 1.21 -7.63 -6.94
C SER A 62 0.43 -7.29 -8.20
N GLN A 63 1.14 -6.76 -9.21
CA GLN A 63 0.67 -6.63 -10.60
C GLN A 63 0.57 -7.99 -11.31
N CYS A 64 1.26 -9.01 -10.80
CA CYS A 64 1.17 -10.35 -11.36
C CYS A 64 -0.24 -10.92 -11.07
N ILE A 65 -0.92 -11.39 -12.12
CA ILE A 65 -2.28 -11.95 -12.04
C ILE A 65 -2.31 -13.13 -11.06
N ASP A 66 -1.35 -14.04 -11.21
CA ASP A 66 -1.17 -15.19 -10.33
C ASP A 66 0.09 -15.03 -9.51
N GLY A 67 -0.05 -15.15 -8.18
CA GLY A 67 1.08 -15.10 -7.28
C GLY A 67 0.71 -14.71 -5.86
N ARG A 68 1.77 -14.56 -5.06
CA ARG A 68 1.71 -14.09 -3.68
C ARG A 68 2.85 -13.13 -3.48
N VAL A 69 2.59 -11.97 -2.86
CA VAL A 69 3.67 -11.08 -2.44
C VAL A 69 4.54 -11.80 -1.40
N ARG A 70 5.86 -11.60 -1.47
CA ARG A 70 6.81 -12.18 -0.51
C ARG A 70 7.94 -11.19 -0.28
N MET A 71 7.58 -10.11 0.41
CA MET A 71 8.45 -8.95 0.65
C MET A 71 9.69 -9.29 1.49
N THR A 72 9.75 -10.47 2.12
CA THR A 72 10.91 -10.90 2.91
C THR A 72 12.07 -11.45 2.07
N VAL A 73 11.87 -11.75 0.78
CA VAL A 73 12.91 -12.36 -0.08
C VAL A 73 14.01 -11.35 -0.42
N TYR A 74 13.64 -10.15 -0.88
CA TYR A 74 14.59 -9.12 -1.31
C TYR A 74 14.71 -8.00 -0.27
N GLU A 75 15.85 -7.32 -0.26
CA GLU A 75 16.12 -6.18 0.64
C GLU A 75 15.09 -5.08 0.48
N SER A 76 14.76 -4.71 -0.76
CA SER A 76 13.76 -3.68 -1.05
C SER A 76 12.39 -4.00 -0.45
N GLY A 77 11.99 -5.27 -0.42
CA GLY A 77 10.74 -5.68 0.22
C GLY A 77 10.82 -5.56 1.74
N ARG A 78 11.95 -5.92 2.36
CA ARG A 78 12.16 -5.76 3.81
C ARG A 78 12.15 -4.29 4.23
N ASP A 79 12.81 -3.42 3.46
CA ASP A 79 12.76 -1.98 3.68
C ASP A 79 11.31 -1.47 3.70
N LEU A 80 10.48 -1.94 2.76
CA LEU A 80 9.07 -1.52 2.68
C LEU A 80 8.24 -2.03 3.86
N LEU A 81 8.52 -3.23 4.37
CA LEU A 81 7.90 -3.73 5.60
C LEU A 81 8.29 -2.85 6.79
N ASP A 82 9.57 -2.51 6.93
CA ASP A 82 10.08 -1.66 8.00
C ASP A 82 9.50 -0.23 7.92
N LEU A 83 9.17 0.24 6.71
CA LEU A 83 8.48 1.51 6.48
C LEU A 83 6.97 1.47 6.81
N GLY A 84 6.42 0.30 7.17
CA GLY A 84 5.03 0.14 7.62
C GLY A 84 4.06 -0.39 6.56
N ILE A 85 4.56 -0.88 5.42
CA ILE A 85 3.69 -1.54 4.44
C ILE A 85 3.33 -2.95 4.93
N VAL A 86 2.04 -3.29 4.83
CA VAL A 86 1.51 -4.61 5.16
C VAL A 86 1.45 -5.49 3.90
N SER A 87 2.03 -6.69 3.99
CA SER A 87 1.88 -7.74 2.97
C SER A 87 0.42 -8.22 2.91
N LEU A 88 -0.21 -8.15 1.73
CA LEU A 88 -1.57 -8.65 1.52
C LEU A 88 -1.60 -10.04 0.87
N GLU A 89 -0.48 -10.76 0.95
CA GLU A 89 -0.32 -12.15 0.52
C GLU A 89 -0.76 -12.37 -0.94
N ASN A 90 -1.83 -13.14 -1.16
CA ASN A 90 -2.35 -13.51 -2.48
C ASN A 90 -3.69 -12.83 -2.79
N MET A 91 -4.03 -11.72 -2.11
CA MET A 91 -5.18 -10.91 -2.49
C MET A 91 -4.90 -10.20 -3.81
N ILE A 92 -5.86 -10.27 -4.74
CA ILE A 92 -5.83 -9.44 -5.94
C ILE A 92 -6.03 -7.96 -5.56
N PRO A 93 -5.44 -7.01 -6.32
CA PRO A 93 -5.46 -5.58 -5.96
C PRO A 93 -6.86 -5.01 -5.73
N GLU A 94 -7.84 -5.41 -6.53
CA GLU A 94 -9.22 -4.94 -6.44
C GLU A 94 -9.93 -5.45 -5.18
N VAL A 95 -9.66 -6.69 -4.78
CA VAL A 95 -10.18 -7.27 -3.53
C VAL A 95 -9.54 -6.60 -2.32
N ALA A 96 -8.22 -6.35 -2.38
CA ALA A 96 -7.51 -5.62 -1.34
C ALA A 96 -8.08 -4.20 -1.15
N LEU A 97 -8.37 -3.49 -2.24
CA LEU A 97 -9.02 -2.17 -2.21
C LEU A 97 -10.38 -2.24 -1.49
N VAL A 98 -11.28 -3.11 -1.95
CA VAL A 98 -12.63 -3.22 -1.37
C VAL A 98 -12.58 -3.66 0.08
N LYS A 99 -11.68 -4.59 0.43
CA LYS A 99 -11.51 -5.05 1.81
C LYS A 99 -11.00 -3.93 2.71
N ALA A 100 -10.01 -3.15 2.27
CA ALA A 100 -9.52 -2.00 3.04
C ALA A 100 -10.61 -0.92 3.21
N MET A 101 -11.40 -0.63 2.17
CA MET A 101 -12.55 0.28 2.27
C MET A 101 -13.59 -0.21 3.30
N TRP A 102 -13.84 -1.51 3.35
CA TRP A 102 -14.75 -2.09 4.33
C TRP A 102 -14.15 -2.03 5.74
N ALA A 103 -12.90 -2.50 5.92
CA ALA A 103 -12.27 -2.59 7.23
C ALA A 103 -12.05 -1.21 7.87
N LEU A 104 -11.49 -0.24 7.12
CA LEU A 104 -11.33 1.15 7.58
C LEU A 104 -12.67 1.87 7.84
N GLY A 105 -13.77 1.36 7.30
CA GLY A 105 -15.10 1.88 7.56
C GLY A 105 -15.79 1.26 8.77
N ASN A 106 -15.20 0.23 9.39
CA ASN A 106 -15.76 -0.54 10.50
C ASN A 106 -14.75 -0.72 11.67
N SER A 107 -13.60 -0.06 11.63
CA SER A 107 -12.56 -0.14 12.66
C SER A 107 -12.32 1.25 13.26
N GLU A 108 -12.04 1.31 14.56
CA GLU A 108 -11.70 2.56 15.25
C GLU A 108 -10.21 2.88 15.15
N THR A 109 -9.37 1.84 15.13
CA THR A 109 -7.91 1.94 14.98
C THR A 109 -7.39 1.09 13.82
N LEU A 110 -6.15 1.34 13.40
CA LEU A 110 -5.47 0.48 12.42
C LEU A 110 -5.13 -0.92 12.97
N GLU A 111 -5.03 -1.06 14.29
CA GLU A 111 -4.68 -2.33 14.93
C GLU A 111 -5.89 -3.26 15.05
N ASP A 112 -7.10 -2.69 15.07
CA ASP A 112 -8.37 -3.43 15.01
C ASP A 112 -8.73 -3.91 13.60
N MET A 113 -7.98 -3.47 12.59
CA MET A 113 -8.28 -3.66 11.17
C MET A 113 -7.75 -4.99 10.61
#